data_AF-A0A970ZB91-F1
#
_entry.id   AF-A0A970ZB91-F1
#
_cell.length_a   1.000
_cell.length_b   1.000
_cell.length_c   1.000
_cell.angle_alpha   90.00
_cell.angle_beta   90.00
_cell.angle_gamma   90.00
#
_symmetry.space_group_name_H-M   'P 1'
#
loop_
_entity.id
_entity.type
_entity.pdbx_description
1 polymer ?
#
loop_
_entity_poly.entity_id
_entity_poly.type
_entity_poly.pdbx_seq_one_letter_code
_entity_poly.pdbx_strand_id
1 'polypeptide(L)'
;MAAYRELGRISDPTILKFFVLYVLQALGGSTAKSALGEVAMMTESASYFDYAQALDALLSTGHIAVGEEGSYTITPLGEDAHGHFYNQVPTWVRGRVGRAVME
;
A
#
# COMPACT_ATOMS: atom_id res chain seq x y z
N MET A 1 -5.86 -13.80 15.36
CA MET A 1 -4.90 -13.58 16.46
C MET A 1 -3.59 -13.10 15.85
N ALA A 2 -3.33 -11.80 16.04
CA ALA A 2 -2.16 -10.96 15.75
C ALA A 2 -0.98 -11.57 14.96
N ALA A 3 -0.98 -11.35 13.64
CA ALA A 3 0.23 -11.38 12.81
C ALA A 3 1.06 -10.09 12.98
N TYR A 4 1.37 -9.73 14.22
CA TYR A 4 2.23 -8.59 14.54
C TYR A 4 3.34 -9.09 15.47
N ARG A 5 4.41 -9.68 14.91
CA ARG A 5 5.61 -9.94 15.71
C ARG A 5 6.53 -8.72 15.69
N GLU A 6 6.53 -8.07 16.85
CA GLU A 6 7.61 -7.33 17.53
C GLU A 6 7.87 -5.84 17.28
N LEU A 7 7.44 -5.18 16.18
CA LEU A 7 7.85 -3.76 15.96
C LEU A 7 6.77 -2.81 15.40
N GLY A 8 5.48 -3.17 15.46
CA GLY A 8 4.43 -2.33 14.84
C GLY A 8 4.60 -2.24 13.33
N ARG A 9 4.89 -3.40 12.71
CA ARG A 9 5.01 -3.63 11.27
C ARG A 9 4.01 -4.70 10.85
N ILE A 10 3.56 -4.62 9.61
CA ILE A 10 2.69 -5.61 8.98
C ILE A 10 3.57 -6.78 8.54
N SER A 11 3.23 -8.01 8.93
CA SER A 11 3.89 -9.23 8.44
C SER A 11 2.98 -10.13 7.62
N ASP A 12 1.68 -9.84 7.57
CA ASP A 12 0.73 -10.61 6.78
C ASP A 12 0.78 -10.18 5.30
N PRO A 13 1.06 -11.10 4.35
CA PRO A 13 1.18 -10.78 2.93
C PRO A 13 -0.09 -10.19 2.31
N THR A 14 -1.27 -10.53 2.83
CA THR A 14 -2.54 -10.02 2.34
C THR A 14 -2.75 -8.59 2.85
N ILE A 15 -2.49 -8.34 4.14
CA ILE A 15 -2.56 -6.99 4.72
C ILE A 15 -1.52 -6.07 4.06
N LEU A 16 -0.34 -6.58 3.69
CA LEU A 16 0.67 -5.80 2.95
C LEU A 16 0.14 -5.31 1.59
N LYS A 17 -0.61 -6.13 0.85
CA LYS A 17 -1.24 -5.69 -0.41
C LYS A 17 -2.27 -4.59 -0.16
N PHE A 18 -3.11 -4.75 0.86
CA PHE A 18 -4.08 -3.72 1.22
C PHE A 18 -3.41 -2.43 1.69
N PHE A 19 -2.26 -2.52 2.37
CA PHE A 19 -1.44 -1.36 2.71
C PHE A 19 -0.94 -0.63 1.46
N VAL A 20 -0.41 -1.34 0.46
CA VAL A 20 0.04 -0.70 -0.80
C VAL A 20 -1.11 0.01 -1.50
N LEU A 21 -2.27 -0.65 -1.63
CA LEU A 21 -3.47 -0.03 -2.22
C LEU A 21 -3.93 1.18 -1.42
N TYR A 22 -3.89 1.11 -0.09
CA TYR A 22 -4.25 2.21 0.79
C TYR A 22 -3.33 3.43 0.62
N VAL A 23 -2.01 3.21 0.53
CA VAL A 23 -1.05 4.31 0.29
C VAL A 23 -1.30 4.93 -1.08
N LEU A 24 -1.48 4.11 -2.12
CA LEU A 24 -1.76 4.60 -3.47
C LEU A 24 -3.05 5.43 -3.51
N GLN A 25 -4.10 5.00 -2.82
CA GLN A 25 -5.33 5.78 -2.74
C GLN A 25 -5.16 7.06 -1.92
N ALA A 26 -4.40 7.03 -0.83
CA ALA A 26 -4.08 8.24 -0.06
C ALA A 26 -3.30 9.28 -0.91
N LEU A 27 -2.58 8.83 -1.94
CA LEU A 27 -1.89 9.65 -2.94
C LEU A 27 -2.78 10.06 -4.13
N GLY A 28 -4.10 9.85 -4.05
CA GLY A 28 -5.06 10.23 -5.09
C GLY A 28 -5.28 9.18 -6.18
N GLY A 29 -4.90 7.92 -5.94
CA GLY A 29 -5.17 6.79 -6.84
C GLY A 29 -4.25 6.70 -8.06
N SER A 30 -3.42 7.73 -8.31
CA SER A 30 -2.39 7.70 -9.34
C SER A 30 -1.17 8.51 -8.90
N THR A 31 0.01 7.92 -8.97
CA THR A 31 1.23 8.57 -8.46
C THR A 31 2.50 8.07 -9.16
N ALA A 32 3.59 8.83 -9.02
CA ALA A 32 4.91 8.40 -9.48
C ALA A 32 5.40 7.19 -8.67
N LYS A 33 6.20 6.31 -9.29
CA LYS A 33 6.74 5.11 -8.61
C LYS A 33 7.53 5.47 -7.34
N SER A 34 8.31 6.55 -7.40
CA SER A 34 9.11 7.03 -6.28
C SER A 34 8.22 7.45 -5.12
N ALA A 35 7.18 8.25 -5.37
CA ALA A 35 6.27 8.74 -4.35
C ALA A 35 5.54 7.61 -3.59
N LEU A 36 5.07 6.58 -4.30
CA LEU A 36 4.43 5.42 -3.65
C LEU A 36 5.41 4.71 -2.69
N GLY A 37 6.64 4.48 -3.14
CA GLY A 37 7.68 3.84 -2.34
C GLY A 37 8.12 4.69 -1.16
N GLU A 38 8.35 5.98 -1.38
CA GLU A 38 8.77 6.95 -0.36
C GLU A 38 7.75 7.01 0.79
N VAL A 39 6.47 7.25 0.48
CA VAL A 39 5.42 7.30 1.49
C VAL A 39 5.27 5.97 2.21
N ALA A 40 5.32 4.85 1.49
CA ALA A 40 5.25 3.53 2.12
C ALA A 40 6.40 3.33 3.14
N MET A 41 7.61 3.76 2.81
CA MET A 41 8.78 3.63 3.69
C MET A 41 8.73 4.61 4.87
N MET A 42 8.29 5.86 4.69
CA MET A 42 8.09 6.84 5.76
C MET A 42 7.13 6.34 6.85
N THR A 43 6.18 5.47 6.50
CA THR A 43 5.25 4.92 7.49
C THR A 43 5.89 3.91 8.44
N GLU A 44 7.10 3.42 8.15
CA GLU A 44 7.75 2.32 8.86
C GLU A 44 6.84 1.08 9.05
N SER A 45 5.76 0.96 8.28
CA SER A 45 4.72 -0.06 8.50
C SER A 45 5.03 -1.38 7.80
N ALA A 46 5.98 -1.37 6.86
CA ALA A 46 6.48 -2.54 6.14
C ALA A 46 8.00 -2.45 5.96
N SER A 47 8.65 -3.56 5.65
CA SER A 47 10.01 -3.52 5.08
C SER A 47 9.94 -3.22 3.59
N TYR A 48 11.04 -2.76 3.00
CA TYR A 48 11.14 -2.57 1.55
C TYR A 48 10.86 -3.88 0.79
N PHE A 49 11.37 -5.01 1.31
CA PHE A 49 11.19 -6.32 0.67
C PHE A 49 9.72 -6.75 0.65
N ASP A 50 9.04 -6.63 1.79
CA ASP A 50 7.63 -6.94 1.94
C ASP A 50 6.75 -6.06 1.05
N TYR A 51 7.07 -4.76 1.01
CA TYR A 51 6.41 -3.80 0.12
C TYR A 51 6.60 -4.17 -1.35
N ALA A 52 7.84 -4.43 -1.78
CA ALA A 52 8.15 -4.75 -3.17
C ALA A 52 7.45 -6.03 -3.63
N GLN A 53 7.42 -7.06 -2.78
CA GLN A 53 6.72 -8.31 -3.07
C GLN A 53 5.20 -8.09 -3.16
N ALA A 54 4.62 -7.28 -2.28
CA ALA A 54 3.20 -6.95 -2.35
C ALA A 54 2.85 -6.14 -3.61
N LEU A 55 3.68 -5.15 -3.96
CA LEU A 55 3.52 -4.35 -5.18
C LEU A 55 3.60 -5.21 -6.44
N ASP A 56 4.61 -6.08 -6.55
CA ASP A 56 4.77 -6.98 -7.69
C ASP A 56 3.56 -7.90 -7.88
N ALA A 57 3.02 -8.43 -6.78
CA ALA A 57 1.80 -9.22 -6.81
C ALA A 57 0.59 -8.41 -7.30
N LEU A 58 0.45 -7.15 -6.89
CA LEU A 58 -0.66 -6.27 -7.29
C LEU A 58 -0.56 -5.87 -8.77
N LEU A 59 0.66 -5.63 -9.27
CA LEU A 59 0.93 -5.40 -10.70
C LEU A 59 0.61 -6.64 -11.53
N SER A 60 1.11 -7.81 -11.12
CA SER A 60 0.91 -9.08 -11.81
C SER A 60 -0.56 -9.50 -11.89
N THR A 61 -1.36 -9.13 -10.89
CA THR A 61 -2.79 -9.44 -10.83
C THR A 61 -3.69 -8.32 -11.37
N GLY A 62 -3.11 -7.20 -11.83
CA GLY A 62 -3.86 -6.11 -12.45
C GLY A 62 -4.65 -5.21 -11.48
N HIS A 63 -4.36 -5.25 -10.18
CA HIS A 63 -4.94 -4.31 -9.20
C HIS A 63 -4.28 -2.92 -9.29
N ILE A 64 -3.03 -2.89 -9.74
CA ILE A 64 -2.30 -1.66 -10.09
C ILE A 64 -1.85 -1.79 -11.53
N ALA A 65 -2.05 -0.74 -12.32
CA ALA A 65 -1.55 -0.62 -13.67
C ALA A 65 -0.33 0.33 -13.71
N VAL A 66 0.53 0.10 -14.69
CA VAL A 66 1.59 1.07 -15.04
C VAL A 66 1.04 1.99 -16.12
N GLY A 67 0.84 3.24 -15.77
CA GLY A 67 0.37 4.28 -16.68
C GLY A 67 1.50 4.85 -17.55
N GLU A 68 1.18 5.93 -18.26
CA GLU A 68 2.15 6.68 -19.06
C GLU A 68 3.30 7.19 -18.17
N GLU A 69 4.50 7.24 -18.75
CA GLU A 69 5.76 7.62 -18.07
C GLU A 69 6.12 6.75 -16.85
N GLY A 70 5.47 5.60 -16.70
CA GLY A 70 5.73 4.67 -15.60
C GLY A 70 5.00 5.01 -14.30
N SER A 71 3.98 5.87 -14.31
CA SER A 71 3.12 6.08 -13.14
C SER A 71 2.45 4.79 -12.66
N TYR A 72 2.11 4.70 -11.37
CA TYR A 72 1.26 3.64 -10.84
C TYR A 72 -0.15 4.18 -10.63
N THR A 73 -1.14 3.45 -11.15
CA THR A 73 -2.56 3.84 -11.07
C THR A 73 -3.36 2.65 -10.54
N ILE A 74 -4.23 2.91 -9.56
CA ILE A 74 -5.15 1.90 -9.05
C ILE A 74 -6.21 1.60 -10.13
N THR A 75 -6.46 0.33 -10.39
CA THR A 75 -7.49 -0.09 -11.36
C THR A 75 -8.85 -0.24 -10.67
N PRO A 76 -9.96 -0.40 -11.41
CA PRO A 76 -11.25 -0.74 -10.81
C PRO A 76 -11.19 -2.00 -9.93
N LEU A 77 -10.40 -3.00 -10.35
CA LEU A 77 -10.15 -4.21 -9.54
C LEU A 77 -9.43 -3.88 -8.22
N GLY A 78 -8.46 -2.96 -8.27
CA GLY A 78 -7.77 -2.45 -7.08
C GLY A 78 -8.70 -1.68 -6.13
N GLU A 79 -9.57 -0.84 -6.67
CA GLU A 79 -10.57 -0.07 -5.89
C GLU A 79 -11.58 -0.99 -5.20
N ASP A 80 -12.09 -2.00 -5.90
CA ASP A 80 -13.01 -2.98 -5.33
C ASP A 80 -12.34 -3.74 -4.17
N ALA A 81 -11.11 -4.22 -4.38
CA ALA A 81 -10.33 -4.88 -3.33
C ALA A 81 -10.07 -3.94 -2.14
N HIS A 82 -9.70 -2.68 -2.40
CA HIS A 82 -9.49 -1.69 -1.36
C HIS A 82 -10.77 -1.43 -0.55
N GLY A 83 -11.92 -1.23 -1.21
CA GLY A 83 -13.20 -0.98 -0.56
C GLY A 83 -13.66 -2.14 0.32
N HIS A 84 -13.52 -3.38 -0.15
CA HIS A 84 -13.91 -4.58 0.61
C HIS A 84 -13.04 -4.81 1.85
N PHE A 85 -11.76 -4.45 1.77
CA PHE A 85 -10.76 -4.80 2.78
C PHE A 85 -10.15 -3.60 3.50
N TYR A 86 -10.70 -2.40 3.33
CA TYR A 86 -10.28 -1.17 4.01
C TYR A 86 -10.11 -1.35 5.52
N ASN A 87 -11.08 -2.03 6.16
CA ASN A 87 -11.06 -2.29 7.61
C ASN A 87 -10.02 -3.33 8.05
N GLN A 88 -9.35 -4.01 7.11
CA GLN A 88 -8.24 -4.92 7.41
C GLN A 88 -6.91 -4.18 7.56
N VAL A 89 -6.81 -2.94 7.06
CA VAL A 89 -5.64 -2.09 7.31
C VAL A 89 -5.68 -1.59 8.76
N PRO A 90 -4.66 -1.88 9.58
CA PRO A 90 -4.68 -1.53 10.99
C PRO A 90 -4.80 -0.01 11.20
N THR A 91 -5.55 0.43 12.22
CA THR A 91 -5.78 1.85 12.49
C THR A 91 -4.49 2.66 12.67
N TRP A 92 -3.47 2.08 13.28
CA TRP A 92 -2.17 2.73 13.45
C TRP A 92 -1.46 2.96 12.10
N VAL A 93 -1.60 2.05 11.12
CA VAL A 93 -1.07 2.22 9.76
C VAL A 93 -1.75 3.40 9.10
N ARG A 94 -3.08 3.47 9.17
CA ARG A 94 -3.87 4.57 8.59
C ARG A 94 -3.41 5.93 9.10
N GLY A 95 -3.16 6.05 10.40
CA GLY A 95 -2.62 7.26 11.01
C GLY A 95 -1.19 7.59 10.58
N ARG A 96 -0.34 6.60 10.33
CA ARG A 96 1.03 6.82 9.81
C ARG A 96 1.03 7.27 8.36
N VAL A 97 0.21 6.65 7.51
CA VAL A 97 0.05 7.06 6.10
C VAL A 97 -0.50 8.49 6.02
N GLY A 98 -1.51 8.83 6.82
CA GLY A 98 -2.05 10.19 6.84
C GLY A 98 -1.01 11.25 7.20
N ARG A 99 -0.04 10.94 8.07
CA ARG A 99 1.08 11.84 8.36
C ARG A 99 2.08 11.90 7.20
N ALA A 100 2.48 10.74 6.67
CA ALA A 100 3.48 10.67 5.60
C ALA A 100 3.04 11.37 4.30
N VAL A 101 1.74 11.44 4.01
CA VAL A 101 1.21 12.16 2.84
C VAL A 101 1.18 13.69 3.06
N MET A 102 1.26 14.16 4.31
CA MET A 102 1.23 15.58 4.66
C MET A 102 2.62 16.21 4.84
N GLU A 103 3.69 15.41 4.83
CA GLU A 103 5.08 15.88 4.86
C GLU A 103 5.54 16.36 3.48
#